data_AF-A0A6M1ME23-F1
#
_entry.id   AF-A0A6M1ME23-F1
#
_cell.length_a   1.000
_cell.length_b   1.000
_cell.length_c   1.000
_cell.angle_alpha   90.00
_cell.angle_beta   90.00
_cell.angle_gamma   90.00
#
_symmetry.space_group_name_H-M   'P 1'
#
loop_
_entity.id
_entity.type
_entity.pdbx_description
1 polymer ?
#
loop_
_entity_poly.entity_id
_entity_poly.type
_entity_poly.pdbx_seq_one_letter_code
_entity_poly.pdbx_strand_id
1 'polypeptide(L)' 'MMGLTPREVDALTLPEMLAMLEGFRRFHGGEEETPAPSLDAFLTALAEHRNAERERAPG' A
#
# COMPACT_ATOMS: atom_id res chain seq x y z
N MET A 1 23.76 2.48 -2.87
CA MET A 1 23.02 2.85 -1.64
C MET A 1 24.01 3.42 -0.65
N MET A 2 23.79 4.64 -0.18
CA MET A 2 24.54 5.21 0.95
C MET A 2 23.50 5.79 1.90
N GLY A 3 22.92 4.94 2.74
CA GLY A 3 22.10 5.39 3.88
C GLY A 3 23.03 5.73 5.04
N LEU A 4 22.86 6.92 5.63
CA LEU A 4 23.54 7.26 6.87
C LEU A 4 22.82 6.56 8.03
N THR A 5 23.51 5.65 8.72
CA THR A 5 22.99 5.02 9.93
C THR A 5 23.42 5.82 11.16
N PRO A 6 22.49 6.22 12.05
CA PRO A 6 22.85 6.82 13.32
C PRO A 6 23.75 5.88 14.13
N ARG A 7 24.79 6.42 14.78
CA ARG A 7 25.65 5.64 15.68
C ARG A 7 25.01 5.44 17.05
N GLU A 8 24.15 6.37 17.46
CA GLU A 8 23.48 6.39 18.76
C GLU A 8 22.03 6.86 18.57
N VAL A 9 21.14 6.36 19.43
CA VAL A 9 19.72 6.74 19.52
C VAL A 9 19.42 6.98 20.98
N ASP A 10 18.65 8.02 21.29
CA ASP A 10 18.25 8.31 22.67
C ASP A 10 17.32 7.21 23.20
N ALA A 11 17.72 6.57 24.29
CA ALA A 11 16.98 5.48 24.91
C ALA A 11 15.57 5.89 25.36
N LEU A 12 15.37 7.16 25.73
CA LEU A 12 14.07 7.68 26.15
C LEU A 12 13.07 7.77 24.99
N THR A 13 13.56 7.88 23.75
CA THR A 13 12.73 7.97 22.53
C THR A 13 12.34 6.61 21.95
N LEU A 14 12.99 5.52 22.36
CA LEU A 14 12.73 4.18 21.82
C LEU A 14 11.26 3.73 21.97
N PRO A 15 10.58 3.93 23.12
CA PRO A 15 9.18 3.54 23.26
C PRO A 15 8.25 4.27 22.27
N GLU A 16 8.49 5.56 22.04
CA GLU A 16 7.71 6.39 21.13
C GLU A 16 7.93 5.96 19.66
N MET A 17 9.18 5.67 19.30
CA MET A 17 9.52 5.14 17.97
C MET A 17 8.86 3.79 17.72
N LEU A 18 8.85 2.89 18.71
CA LEU A 18 8.19 1.59 18.60
C LEU A 18 6.68 1.74 18.40
N ALA A 19 6.02 2.61 19.16
CA ALA A 19 4.59 2.88 19.03
C ALA A 19 4.25 3.47 17.66
N MET A 20 5.07 4.39 17.15
CA MET A 20 4.91 4.96 15.81
C MET A 20 5.03 3.88 14.72
N LEU A 21 6.04 3.02 14.80
CA LEU A 21 6.26 1.94 13.84
C LEU A 21 5.13 0.90 13.87
N GLU A 22 4.63 0.58 15.06
CA GLU A 22 3.49 -0.33 15.20
C GLU A 22 2.21 0.27 14.60
N GLY A 23 1.96 1.56 14.85
CA GLY A 23 0.86 2.30 14.23
C GLY A 23 0.97 2.33 12.70
N PHE A 24 2.16 2.61 12.18
CA PHE A 24 2.45 2.57 10.75
C PHE A 24 2.17 1.18 10.15
N ARG A 25 2.67 0.11 10.80
CA ARG A 25 2.44 -1.27 10.35
C ARG A 25 0.96 -1.62 10.31
N ARG A 26 0.19 -1.26 11.35
CA ARG A 26 -1.25 -1.52 11.41
C ARG A 26 -2.00 -0.78 10.30
N PHE A 27 -1.64 0.48 10.05
CA PHE A 27 -2.28 1.29 9.00
C PHE A 27 -1.96 0.77 7.59
N HIS A 28 -0.75 0.27 7.36
CA HIS A 28 -0.26 -0.18 6.05
C HIS A 28 -0.30 -1.71 5.83
N GLY A 29 -1.21 -2.44 6.49
CA GLY A 29 -1.46 -3.86 6.15
C GLY A 29 -0.95 -4.89 7.15
N GLY A 30 -0.86 -4.53 8.44
CA GLY A 30 -0.46 -5.46 9.49
C GLY A 30 -1.44 -6.59 9.80
N GLU A 31 -2.65 -6.57 9.22
CA GLU A 31 -3.66 -7.63 9.32
C GLU A 31 -4.15 -7.99 7.92
N GLU A 32 -4.04 -9.28 7.58
CA GLU A 32 -4.51 -9.94 6.35
C GLU A 32 -4.70 -9.01 5.13
N GLU A 33 -3.60 -8.70 4.45
CA GLU A 33 -3.67 -8.14 3.10
C GLU A 33 -4.45 -9.11 2.23
N THR A 34 -5.68 -8.73 1.86
CA THR A 34 -6.29 -9.28 0.65
C THR A 34 -5.33 -8.91 -0.48
N PRO A 35 -4.71 -9.87 -1.17
CA PRO A 35 -3.67 -9.56 -2.14
C PRO A 35 -4.28 -8.63 -3.18
N ALA A 36 -3.68 -7.44 -3.33
CA ALA A 36 -4.08 -6.52 -4.38
C ALA A 36 -4.01 -7.26 -5.73
N PRO A 37 -4.96 -7.03 -6.65
CA PRO A 37 -4.88 -7.62 -7.98
C PRO A 37 -3.56 -7.19 -8.62
N SER A 38 -2.97 -8.09 -9.43
CA SER A 38 -1.82 -7.69 -10.24
C SER A 38 -2.19 -6.52 -11.13
N LEU A 39 -1.18 -5.71 -11.51
CA LEU A 39 -1.41 -4.58 -12.42
C LEU A 39 -2.14 -5.03 -13.70
N ASP A 40 -1.73 -6.17 -14.26
CA ASP A 40 -2.33 -6.73 -15.46
C ASP A 40 -3.81 -7.13 -15.25
N ALA A 41 -4.13 -7.75 -14.11
CA ALA A 41 -5.51 -8.11 -13.77
C ALA A 41 -6.39 -6.86 -13.62
N PHE A 42 -5.85 -5.82 -12.97
CA PHE A 42 -6.54 -4.54 -12.86
C PHE A 42 -6.75 -3.87 -14.23
N LEU A 43 -5.72 -3.82 -15.07
CA LEU A 43 -5.81 -3.22 -16.40
C LEU A 43 -6.78 -3.98 -17.32
N THR A 44 -6.84 -5.30 -17.21
CA THR A 44 -7.79 -6.14 -17.94
C THR A 44 -9.23 -5.83 -17.53
N ALA A 45 -9.52 -5.85 -16.23
CA ALA A 45 -10.86 -5.52 -15.71
C ALA A 45 -11.29 -4.09 -16.08
N LEU A 46 -10.36 -3.14 -16.07
CA LEU A 46 -10.63 -1.76 -16.48
C LEU A 46 -10.98 -1.64 -17.97
N ALA A 47 -10.30 -2.39 -18.84
CA ALA A 47 -10.58 -2.42 -20.27
C ALA A 47 -11.96 -3.04 -20.55
N GLU A 48 -12.29 -4.16 -19.89
CA GLU A 48 -13.59 -4.82 -20.02
C GLU A 48 -14.74 -3.90 -19.60
N HIS A 49 -14.60 -3.22 -18.45
CA HIS A 49 -15.61 -2.27 -17.98
C HIS A 49 -15.88 -1.15 -18.99
N ARG A 50 -14.81 -0.52 -19.50
CA ARG A 50 -14.92 0.57 -20.48
C ARG A 50 -15.56 0.13 -21.80
N ASN A 51 -15.32 -1.10 -22.22
CA ASN A 51 -15.96 -1.66 -23.42
C ASN A 51 -17.46 -1.91 -23.17
N ALA A 52 -17.81 -2.48 -22.03
CA ALA A 52 -19.21 -2.71 -21.64
C ALA A 52 -20.01 -1.39 -21.53
N GLU A 53 -19.40 -0.31 -21.05
CA GLU A 53 -20.05 1.02 -21.02
C GLU A 53 -20.32 1.59 -22.42
N ARG A 54 -19.43 1.35 -23.39
CA ARG A 54 -19.63 1.79 -24.78
C ARG A 54 -20.75 1.02 -25.46
N GLU A 55 -20.88 -0.27 -25.18
CA GLU A 55 -21.95 -1.12 -25.73
C GLU A 55 -23.33 -0.79 -25.13
N ARG A 56 -23.36 -0.27 -23.90
CA ARG A 56 -24.59 0.15 -23.19
C ARG A 56 -25.07 1.56 -23.53
N ALA A 57 -24.24 2.38 -24.15
CA ALA A 57 -24.61 3.71 -24.61
C ALA A 57 -24.92 3.65 -26.12
N PRO A 58 -26.18 3.35 -26.53
CA PRO A 58 -26.55 3.43 -27.93
C PRO A 58 -26.49 4.90 -28.34
N GLY A 59 -25.66 5.20 -29.34
CA GLY A 59 -25.82 6.39 -30.17
C GLY A 59 -27.07 6.26 -31.04
#